data_AF-A0A1B9DX65-F1
#
_entry.id   AF-A0A1B9DX65-F1
#
_cell.length_a   1.000
_cell.length_b   1.000
_cell.length_c   1.000
_cell.angle_alpha   90.00
_cell.angle_beta   90.00
_cell.angle_gamma   90.00
#
_symmetry.space_group_name_H-M   'P 1'
#
loop_
_entity.id
_entity.type
_entity.pdbx_description
1 polymer ?
#
loop_
_entity_poly.entity_id
_entity_poly.type
_entity_poly.pdbx_seq_one_letter_code
_entity_poly.pdbx_strand_id
1 'polypeptide(L)'
;MNKTLFFFVIALILLSFNTVSAQYGYGNGYGYGGYGMGRNSMSQMSQPDTKPKEIPVEVTVGKIMEKLKPELNLDELQTIAIANVYTDIIKSQTAIMKDEKLSQQQKSDEIKALFEVNERKVNEYLNEEQRQKYKALKEERGKDKKDKKKKKKEDE
;
A
#
# COMPACT_ATOMS: atom_id res chain seq x y z
N MET A 1 -15.23 2.58 13.59
CA MET A 1 -14.05 3.02 12.82
C MET A 1 -14.43 3.07 11.34
N ASN A 2 -14.31 4.23 10.70
CA ASN A 2 -14.92 4.49 9.38
C ASN A 2 -14.39 3.50 8.33
N LYS A 3 -15.30 2.89 7.55
CA LYS A 3 -15.00 1.84 6.54
C LYS A 3 -13.99 2.31 5.48
N THR A 4 -13.92 3.62 5.23
CA THR A 4 -12.91 4.31 4.41
C THR A 4 -11.51 4.27 4.99
N LEU A 5 -11.39 4.30 6.32
CA LEU A 5 -10.12 4.32 7.03
C LEU A 5 -9.40 2.97 6.90
N PHE A 6 -10.07 1.87 6.58
CA PHE A 6 -9.39 0.57 6.51
C PHE A 6 -8.55 0.37 5.25
N PHE A 7 -9.10 0.67 4.07
CA PHE A 7 -8.35 0.56 2.83
C PHE A 7 -7.43 1.77 2.66
N PHE A 8 -7.76 2.93 3.24
CA PHE A 8 -6.76 3.99 3.40
C PHE A 8 -5.68 3.54 4.36
N VAL A 9 -5.93 2.93 5.52
CA VAL A 9 -4.86 2.48 6.41
C VAL A 9 -4.07 1.31 5.82
N ILE A 10 -4.68 0.37 5.10
CA ILE A 10 -3.94 -0.69 4.41
C ILE A 10 -3.19 -0.13 3.21
N ALA A 11 -3.83 0.62 2.29
CA ALA A 11 -3.12 1.21 1.16
C ALA A 11 -2.11 2.29 1.60
N LEU A 12 -2.36 3.04 2.67
CA LEU A 12 -1.44 4.01 3.26
C LEU A 12 -0.34 3.30 4.04
N ILE A 13 -0.57 2.19 4.76
CA ILE A 13 0.52 1.35 5.29
C ILE A 13 1.34 0.76 4.13
N LEU A 14 0.69 0.30 3.06
CA LEU A 14 1.34 -0.27 1.87
C LEU A 14 2.02 0.78 0.96
N LEU A 15 1.59 2.05 0.98
CA LEU A 15 2.16 3.17 0.20
C LEU A 15 3.10 4.07 1.04
N SER A 16 2.96 4.12 2.37
CA SER A 16 3.78 4.95 3.29
C SER A 16 5.21 4.45 3.45
N PHE A 17 5.55 3.30 2.86
CA PHE A 17 6.94 2.89 2.64
C PHE A 17 7.64 3.68 1.53
N ASN A 18 6.92 4.53 0.79
CA ASN A 18 7.54 5.67 0.14
C ASN A 18 7.51 6.80 1.15
N THR A 19 8.65 7.08 1.80
CA THR A 19 8.92 8.46 2.17
C THR A 19 8.82 9.23 0.87
N VAL A 20 7.70 9.93 0.70
CA VAL A 20 7.58 11.02 -0.24
C VAL A 20 8.72 11.96 0.13
N SER A 21 9.87 11.81 -0.54
CA SER A 21 10.72 12.93 -0.84
C SER A 21 9.95 13.78 -1.85
N ALA A 22 8.87 14.40 -1.40
CA ALA A 22 8.45 15.67 -1.96
C ALA A 22 9.52 16.68 -1.53
N GLN A 23 10.71 16.54 -2.10
CA GLN A 23 11.34 17.73 -2.62
C GLN A 23 10.44 18.15 -3.79
N TYR A 24 9.30 18.75 -3.44
CA TYR A 24 8.59 19.69 -4.29
C TYR A 24 9.57 20.85 -4.43
N GLY A 25 10.60 20.63 -5.24
CA GLY A 25 11.39 21.68 -5.84
C GLY A 25 10.41 22.42 -6.72
N TYR A 26 9.76 23.40 -6.10
CA TYR A 26 9.14 24.52 -6.74
C TYR A 26 10.01 24.93 -7.92
N GLY A 27 9.62 24.50 -9.12
CA GLY A 27 10.02 25.13 -10.37
C GLY A 27 9.31 26.49 -10.46
N ASN A 28 9.58 27.38 -9.51
CA ASN A 28 9.59 28.81 -9.75
C ASN A 28 10.98 29.04 -10.35
N GLY A 29 11.11 29.43 -11.62
CA GLY A 29 10.64 30.75 -12.06
C GLY A 29 11.61 31.79 -11.49
N TYR A 30 12.16 32.65 -12.34
CA TYR A 30 13.21 33.66 -12.08
C TYR A 30 14.64 33.07 -12.10
N GLY A 31 15.47 33.28 -13.13
CA GLY A 31 15.60 34.50 -13.92
C GLY A 31 16.09 35.63 -13.02
N TYR A 32 17.41 35.74 -12.82
CA TYR A 32 18.24 36.95 -12.81
C TYR A 32 19.59 36.66 -12.13
N GLY A 33 20.67 37.15 -12.75
CA GLY A 33 22.04 36.93 -12.33
C GLY A 33 22.40 37.54 -10.98
N GLY A 34 23.52 37.09 -10.43
CA GLY A 34 24.09 37.67 -9.22
C GLY A 34 25.34 36.94 -8.76
N TYR A 35 26.50 37.53 -9.07
CA TYR A 35 27.81 37.26 -8.46
C TYR A 35 27.73 37.16 -6.93
N GLY A 36 28.43 36.20 -6.31
CA GLY A 36 28.47 36.10 -4.85
C GLY A 36 29.42 35.03 -4.30
N MET A 37 30.71 35.38 -4.26
CA MET A 37 31.78 34.76 -3.47
C MET A 37 31.35 34.48 -2.01
N GLY A 38 31.54 33.26 -1.51
CA GLY A 38 31.12 32.94 -0.13
C GLY A 38 31.48 31.55 0.36
N ARG A 39 32.78 31.32 0.54
CA ARG A 39 33.40 30.17 1.20
C ARG A 39 32.81 29.98 2.61
N ASN A 40 31.93 29.00 2.81
CA ASN A 40 31.65 28.46 4.14
C ASN A 40 31.48 26.94 4.05
N SER A 41 32.58 26.23 4.33
CA SER A 41 32.60 24.79 4.62
C SER A 41 31.81 24.53 5.90
N MET A 42 30.49 24.45 5.79
CA MET A 42 29.66 23.86 6.83
C MET A 42 29.73 22.36 6.64
N SER A 43 30.42 21.69 7.57
CA SER A 43 30.50 20.24 7.71
C SER A 43 29.14 19.62 7.42
N GLN A 44 29.07 18.77 6.37
CA GLN A 44 27.96 17.84 6.19
C GLN A 44 27.94 16.92 7.41
N MET A 45 27.20 17.31 8.42
CA MET A 45 26.81 16.45 9.52
C MET A 45 25.96 15.35 8.88
N SER A 46 26.56 14.18 8.68
CA SER A 46 25.88 12.98 8.23
C SER A 46 24.66 12.80 9.14
N GLN A 47 23.46 13.04 8.59
CA GLN A 47 22.26 12.62 9.27
C GLN A 47 22.37 11.11 9.45
N PRO A 48 22.17 10.57 10.67
CA PRO A 48 22.05 9.13 10.81
C PRO A 48 20.94 8.68 9.87
N ASP A 49 21.18 7.61 9.10
CA ASP A 49 20.19 6.96 8.25
C ASP A 49 18.95 6.61 9.09
N THR A 50 18.01 7.56 9.21
CA THR A 50 16.67 7.30 9.74
C THR A 50 15.86 6.63 8.64
N LYS A 51 16.35 5.51 8.10
CA LYS A 51 15.50 4.63 7.30
C LYS A 51 14.32 4.26 8.21
N PRO A 52 13.08 4.60 7.83
CA PRO A 52 11.91 4.27 8.64
C PRO A 52 11.94 2.76 8.93
N LYS A 53 11.77 2.39 10.21
CA LYS A 53 11.73 0.97 10.59
C LYS A 53 10.62 0.28 9.80
N GLU A 54 10.97 -0.77 9.07
CA GLU A 54 10.00 -1.60 8.35
C GLU A 54 8.99 -2.15 9.37
N ILE A 55 7.70 -1.93 9.12
CA ILE A 55 6.65 -2.48 9.98
C ILE A 55 6.71 -4.01 9.80
N PRO A 56 6.72 -4.80 10.89
CA PRO A 56 6.75 -6.25 10.79
C PRO A 56 5.59 -6.77 9.93
N VAL A 57 5.87 -7.79 9.12
CA VAL A 57 4.87 -8.40 8.24
C VAL A 57 3.69 -8.92 9.06
N GLU A 58 3.99 -9.50 10.22
CA GLU A 58 3.03 -10.11 11.14
C GLU A 58 2.03 -9.08 11.68
N VAL A 59 2.48 -7.84 11.96
CA VAL A 59 1.61 -6.75 12.42
C VAL A 59 0.66 -6.33 11.29
N THR A 60 1.14 -6.31 10.05
CA THR A 60 0.32 -5.95 8.89
C THR A 60 -0.70 -7.05 8.58
N VAL A 61 -0.29 -8.31 8.61
CA VAL A 61 -1.17 -9.48 8.46
C VAL A 61 -2.23 -9.50 9.57
N GLY A 62 -1.83 -9.26 10.83
CA GLY A 62 -2.75 -9.20 11.96
C GLY A 62 -3.90 -8.22 11.73
N LYS A 63 -3.60 -6.99 11.29
CA LYS A 63 -4.61 -5.97 10.97
C LYS A 63 -5.55 -6.36 9.82
N ILE A 64 -5.05 -7.13 8.85
CA ILE A 64 -5.87 -7.64 7.75
C ILE A 64 -6.82 -8.73 8.29
N MET A 65 -6.27 -9.67 9.06
CA MET A 65 -7.00 -10.80 9.62
C MET A 65 -8.03 -10.41 10.68
N GLU A 66 -7.78 -9.35 11.46
CA GLU A 66 -8.75 -8.74 12.38
C GLU A 66 -10.07 -8.37 11.70
N LYS A 67 -10.05 -8.10 10.38
CA LYS A 67 -11.26 -7.74 9.62
C LYS A 67 -11.80 -8.89 8.82
N LEU A 68 -10.93 -9.61 8.12
CA LEU A 68 -11.37 -10.74 7.30
C LEU A 68 -11.97 -11.86 8.14
N LYS A 69 -11.42 -12.13 9.33
CA LYS A 69 -11.92 -13.20 10.20
C LYS A 69 -13.40 -13.04 10.57
N PRO A 70 -13.87 -11.91 11.15
CA PRO A 70 -15.29 -11.73 11.46
C PRO A 70 -16.15 -11.48 10.22
N GLU A 71 -15.64 -10.82 9.18
CA GLU A 71 -16.46 -10.53 7.98
C GLU A 71 -16.76 -11.77 7.15
N LEU A 72 -15.84 -12.74 7.13
CA LEU A 72 -16.00 -14.02 6.43
C LEU A 72 -16.35 -15.18 7.35
N ASN A 73 -16.49 -14.95 8.67
CA ASN A 73 -16.66 -16.02 9.66
C ASN A 73 -15.63 -17.14 9.46
N LEU A 74 -14.33 -16.79 9.37
CA LEU A 74 -13.27 -17.77 9.14
C LEU A 74 -13.11 -18.65 10.38
N ASP A 75 -13.02 -19.96 10.16
CA ASP A 75 -12.59 -20.89 11.19
C ASP A 75 -11.09 -20.75 11.50
N GLU A 76 -10.60 -21.48 12.50
CA GLU A 76 -9.19 -21.39 12.92
C GLU A 76 -8.21 -21.86 11.84
N LEU A 77 -8.54 -22.93 11.10
CA LEU A 77 -7.69 -23.46 10.04
C LEU A 77 -7.64 -22.51 8.84
N GLN A 78 -8.79 -21.98 8.44
CA GLN A 78 -8.90 -20.95 7.41
C GLN A 78 -8.16 -19.68 7.81
N THR A 79 -8.28 -19.26 9.08
CA THR A 79 -7.58 -18.08 9.60
C THR A 79 -6.06 -18.26 9.45
N ILE A 80 -5.52 -19.41 9.86
CA ILE A 80 -4.08 -19.70 9.75
C ILE A 80 -3.64 -19.75 8.28
N ALA A 81 -4.38 -20.49 7.44
CA ALA A 81 -4.03 -20.64 6.03
C ALA A 81 -4.04 -19.30 5.28
N ILE A 82 -5.09 -18.50 5.45
CA ILE A 82 -5.24 -17.20 4.80
C ILE A 82 -4.22 -16.19 5.35
N ALA A 83 -3.90 -16.22 6.65
CA ALA A 83 -2.84 -15.38 7.24
C ALA A 83 -1.47 -15.68 6.61
N ASN A 84 -1.16 -16.96 6.36
CA ASN A 84 0.06 -17.35 5.66
C ASN A 84 0.09 -16.82 4.23
N VAL A 85 -1.02 -16.91 3.49
CA VAL A 85 -1.13 -16.31 2.14
C VAL A 85 -0.84 -14.81 2.18
N TYR A 86 -1.42 -14.06 3.13
CA TYR A 86 -1.14 -12.62 3.25
C TYR A 86 0.29 -12.30 3.68
N THR A 87 0.90 -13.15 4.51
CA THR A 87 2.33 -13.05 4.86
C THR A 87 3.19 -13.13 3.62
N ASP A 88 2.91 -14.10 2.73
CA ASP A 88 3.65 -14.31 1.50
C ASP A 88 3.42 -13.18 0.49
N ILE A 89 2.19 -12.65 0.39
CA ILE A 89 1.88 -11.48 -0.44
C ILE A 89 2.75 -10.29 -0.01
N ILE A 90 2.77 -9.97 1.29
CA ILE A 90 3.50 -8.80 1.79
C ILE A 90 5.00 -8.97 1.58
N LYS A 91 5.56 -10.15 1.88
CA LYS A 91 6.98 -10.44 1.63
C LYS A 91 7.34 -10.31 0.14
N SER A 92 6.53 -10.89 -0.74
CA SER A 92 6.73 -10.83 -2.19
C SER A 92 6.62 -9.40 -2.71
N GLN A 93 5.64 -8.64 -2.22
CA GLN A 93 5.49 -7.24 -2.57
C GLN A 93 6.70 -6.41 -2.10
N THR A 94 7.17 -6.61 -0.87
CA THR A 94 8.37 -5.93 -0.37
C THR A 94 9.60 -6.27 -1.21
N ALA A 95 9.75 -7.53 -1.64
CA ALA A 95 10.83 -7.94 -2.54
C ALA A 95 10.73 -7.25 -3.91
N ILE A 96 9.55 -7.24 -4.54
CA ILE A 96 9.32 -6.54 -5.83
C ILE A 96 9.62 -5.04 -5.70
N MET A 97 9.20 -4.41 -4.61
CA MET A 97 9.44 -2.98 -4.39
C MET A 97 10.92 -2.64 -4.20
N LYS A 98 11.67 -3.52 -3.54
CA LYS A 98 13.13 -3.38 -3.33
C LYS A 98 13.97 -3.82 -4.53
N ASP A 99 13.39 -4.48 -5.52
CA ASP A 99 14.14 -4.90 -6.71
C ASP A 99 14.50 -3.68 -7.57
N GLU A 100 15.78 -3.34 -7.61
CA GLU A 100 16.31 -2.22 -8.38
C GLU A 100 16.37 -2.51 -9.89
N LYS A 101 16.24 -3.78 -10.30
CA LYS A 101 16.26 -4.18 -11.72
C LYS A 101 14.93 -3.93 -12.41
N LEU A 102 13.84 -3.82 -11.64
CA LEU A 102 12.50 -3.60 -12.18
C LEU A 102 12.20 -2.11 -12.32
N SER A 103 11.72 -1.71 -13.50
CA SER A 103 11.11 -0.39 -13.66
C SER A 103 9.83 -0.27 -12.84
N GLN A 104 9.37 0.95 -12.59
CA GLN A 104 8.13 1.19 -11.83
C GLN A 104 6.90 0.54 -12.50
N GLN A 105 6.88 0.50 -13.84
CA GLN A 105 5.82 -0.16 -14.59
C GLN A 105 5.86 -1.67 -14.37
N GLN A 106 7.04 -2.28 -14.48
CA GLN A 106 7.22 -3.72 -14.22
C GLN A 106 6.85 -4.08 -12.78
N LYS A 107 7.27 -3.29 -11.79
CA LYS A 107 6.85 -3.48 -10.38
C LYS A 107 5.33 -3.47 -10.24
N SER A 108 4.66 -2.54 -10.90
CA SER A 108 3.21 -2.43 -10.86
C SER A 108 2.52 -3.65 -11.49
N ASP A 109 3.05 -4.15 -12.59
CA ASP A 109 2.48 -5.31 -13.28
C ASP A 109 2.75 -6.63 -12.54
N GLU A 110 3.94 -6.80 -11.96
CA GLU A 110 4.28 -7.91 -11.07
C GLU A 110 3.39 -7.92 -9.81
N ILE A 111 3.15 -6.75 -9.20
CA ILE A 111 2.26 -6.64 -8.05
C ILE A 111 0.81 -7.01 -8.43
N LYS A 112 0.33 -6.60 -9.62
CA LYS A 112 -1.00 -7.02 -10.10
C LYS A 112 -1.07 -8.54 -10.26
N ALA A 113 -0.09 -9.13 -10.95
CA ALA A 113 -0.02 -10.58 -11.13
C ALA A 113 0.04 -11.33 -9.79
N LEU A 114 0.82 -10.82 -8.84
CA LEU A 114 0.88 -11.33 -7.47
C LEU A 114 -0.51 -11.34 -6.81
N PHE A 115 -1.28 -10.25 -6.92
CA PHE A 115 -2.64 -10.20 -6.37
C PHE A 115 -3.59 -11.18 -7.04
N GLU A 116 -3.54 -11.32 -8.38
CA GLU A 116 -4.40 -12.24 -9.12
C GLU A 116 -4.15 -13.72 -8.75
N VAL A 117 -2.87 -14.10 -8.62
CA VAL A 117 -2.49 -15.46 -8.21
C VAL A 117 -2.91 -15.73 -6.78
N ASN A 118 -2.66 -14.81 -5.86
CA ASN A 118 -2.98 -15.04 -4.45
C ASN A 118 -4.49 -14.93 -4.17
N GLU A 119 -5.28 -14.23 -4.99
CA GLU A 119 -6.74 -14.26 -4.91
C GLU A 119 -7.28 -15.69 -5.12
N ARG A 120 -6.70 -16.45 -6.05
CA ARG A 120 -7.06 -17.86 -6.25
C ARG A 120 -6.74 -18.68 -5.00
N LYS A 121 -5.54 -18.50 -4.43
CA LYS A 121 -5.13 -19.19 -3.20
C LYS A 121 -6.05 -18.88 -2.02
N VAL A 122 -6.46 -17.62 -1.82
CA VAL A 122 -7.42 -17.27 -0.76
C VAL A 122 -8.75 -18.00 -1.01
N ASN A 123 -9.26 -17.98 -2.24
CA ASN A 123 -10.53 -18.61 -2.60
C ASN A 123 -10.53 -20.14 -2.42
N GLU A 124 -9.39 -20.80 -2.54
CA GLU A 124 -9.24 -22.24 -2.30
C GLU A 124 -9.55 -22.62 -0.84
N TYR A 125 -9.31 -21.72 0.11
CA TYR A 125 -9.60 -21.94 1.53
C TYR A 125 -11.02 -21.54 1.94
N LEU A 126 -11.76 -20.83 1.08
CA LEU A 126 -13.09 -20.33 1.39
C LEU A 126 -14.18 -21.24 0.84
N ASN A 127 -15.27 -21.40 1.58
CA ASN A 127 -16.50 -22.02 1.05
C ASN A 127 -17.26 -21.05 0.13
N GLU A 128 -18.35 -21.51 -0.49
CA GLU A 128 -19.10 -20.70 -1.47
C GLU A 128 -19.66 -19.39 -0.89
N GLU A 129 -20.26 -19.45 0.29
CA GLU A 129 -20.80 -18.26 0.97
C GLU A 129 -19.69 -17.26 1.31
N GLN A 130 -18.57 -17.76 1.83
CA GLN A 130 -17.41 -16.95 2.17
C GLN A 130 -16.78 -16.31 0.93
N ARG A 131 -16.70 -17.02 -0.20
CA ARG A 131 -16.21 -16.45 -1.47
C ARG A 131 -17.10 -15.34 -1.97
N GLN A 132 -18.43 -15.48 -1.85
CA GLN A 132 -19.37 -14.42 -2.23
C GLN A 132 -19.20 -13.18 -1.34
N LYS A 133 -19.07 -13.36 -0.01
CA LYS A 133 -18.77 -12.28 0.93
C LYS A 133 -17.42 -11.63 0.62
N TYR A 134 -16.38 -12.41 0.36
CA TYR A 134 -15.06 -11.90 0.01
C TYR A 134 -15.07 -11.07 -1.28
N LYS A 135 -15.79 -11.52 -2.30
CA LYS A 135 -16.02 -10.76 -3.54
C LYS A 135 -16.81 -9.47 -3.28
N ALA A 136 -17.87 -9.53 -2.47
CA ALA A 136 -18.65 -8.35 -2.10
C ALA A 136 -17.81 -7.32 -1.34
N LEU A 137 -16.97 -7.75 -0.39
CA LEU A 137 -16.01 -6.89 0.31
C LEU A 137 -15.08 -6.18 -0.68
N LYS A 138 -14.69 -6.84 -1.78
CA LYS A 138 -13.86 -6.25 -2.85
C LYS A 138 -14.65 -5.25 -3.71
N GLU A 139 -15.89 -5.55 -4.06
CA GLU A 139 -16.73 -4.75 -4.97
C GLU A 139 -17.41 -3.54 -4.32
N GLU A 140 -17.90 -3.66 -3.07
CA GLU A 140 -18.57 -2.57 -2.34
C GLU A 140 -17.62 -1.34 -2.18
N ARG A 141 -16.31 -1.61 -2.09
CA ARG A 141 -15.25 -0.60 -2.06
C ARG A 141 -15.03 0.15 -3.39
N GLY A 142 -15.49 -0.41 -4.52
CA GLY A 142 -15.41 0.20 -5.84
C GLY A 142 -16.54 1.20 -6.11
N LYS A 143 -17.74 0.96 -5.56
CA LYS A 143 -18.91 1.85 -5.70
C LYS A 143 -18.73 3.17 -4.96
N ASP A 144 -18.24 3.14 -3.71
CA ASP A 144 -17.94 4.35 -2.92
C ASP A 144 -16.96 5.32 -3.61
N LYS A 145 -15.98 4.79 -4.37
CA LYS A 145 -15.04 5.62 -5.16
C LYS A 145 -15.71 6.27 -6.37
N LYS A 146 -16.66 5.58 -7.00
CA LYS A 146 -17.39 6.06 -8.18
C LYS A 146 -18.41 7.13 -7.78
N ASP A 147 -19.08 6.94 -6.65
CA ASP A 147 -20.08 7.85 -6.12
C ASP A 147 -19.45 9.14 -5.57
N LYS A 148 -18.29 9.04 -4.88
CA LYS A 148 -17.50 10.23 -4.50
C LYS A 148 -16.97 11.02 -5.71
N LYS A 149 -16.61 10.34 -6.80
CA LYS A 149 -16.12 11.00 -8.03
C LYS A 149 -17.25 11.64 -8.83
N LYS A 150 -18.49 11.13 -8.76
CA LYS A 150 -19.67 11.76 -9.34
C LYS A 150 -20.07 13.02 -8.57
N LYS A 151 -20.14 12.96 -7.24
CA LYS A 151 -20.50 14.12 -6.42
C LYS A 151 -19.56 15.31 -6.61
N LYS A 152 -18.25 15.05 -6.74
CA LYS A 152 -17.24 16.08 -6.99
C LYS A 152 -17.30 16.72 -8.39
N LYS A 153 -18.05 16.15 -9.34
CA LYS A 153 -18.26 16.70 -10.69
C LYS A 153 -19.59 17.46 -10.81
N GLU A 154 -20.48 17.34 -9.84
CA GLU A 154 -21.75 18.06 -9.80
C GLU A 154 -21.61 19.38 -9.01
N ASP A 155 -20.55 19.52 -8.21
CA ASP A 155 -20.21 20.71 -7.42
C ASP A 155 -19.15 21.63 -8.10
N GLU A 156 -18.80 21.39 -9.37
CA GLU A 156 -17.86 22.18 -10.21
C GLU A 156 -18.56 22.65 -11.48
#